data_AF-A0A7W8EAC5-F1
#
_entry.id   AF-A0A7W8EAC5-F1
#
_cell.length_a   1.000
_cell.length_b   1.000
_cell.length_c   1.000
_cell.angle_alpha   90.00
_cell.angle_beta   90.00
_cell.angle_gamma   90.00
#
_symmetry.space_group_name_H-M   'P 1'
#
loop_
_entity.id
_entity.type
_entity.pdbx_description
1 polymer ?
#
loop_
_entity_poly.entity_id
_entity_poly.type
_entity_poly.pdbx_seq_one_letter_code
_entity_poly.pdbx_strand_id
1 'polypeptide(L)'
;MKVRKAAESDVARLKEIYELRGFEWEFPKMEELIAAYVFVDDADRVVMFAGAVAMACTTLLADSSWSTPRWRLQALAELHDAVELEIKAKGFTRGLAFIQPDLAKRFGSRLSRAFGWVSGNGWAHWHRKVK
;
A
#
# COMPACT_ATOMS: atom_id res chain seq x y z
N MET A 1 -15.42 -27.44 4.04
CA MET A 1 -14.81 -26.14 3.69
C MET A 1 -14.12 -25.57 4.92
N LYS A 2 -12.95 -24.92 4.77
CA LYS A 2 -12.20 -24.37 5.92
C LYS A 2 -11.31 -23.19 5.53
N VAL A 3 -10.92 -22.39 6.52
CA VAL A 3 -9.87 -21.36 6.41
C VAL A 3 -8.56 -21.94 6.94
N ARG A 4 -7.46 -21.78 6.19
CA ARG A 4 -6.10 -22.12 6.64
C ARG A 4 -5.08 -21.09 6.18
N LYS A 5 -3.90 -21.10 6.80
CA LYS A 5 -2.76 -20.33 6.29
C LYS A 5 -2.46 -20.75 4.84
N ALA A 6 -2.16 -19.77 4.01
CA ALA A 6 -1.69 -20.03 2.66
C ALA A 6 -0.32 -20.72 2.70
N ALA A 7 -0.12 -21.68 1.81
CA ALA A 7 1.13 -22.38 1.59
C ALA A 7 1.70 -22.03 0.21
N GLU A 8 2.98 -22.28 0.00
CA GLU A 8 3.65 -22.05 -1.29
C GLU A 8 2.99 -22.85 -2.43
N SER A 9 2.50 -24.06 -2.13
CA SER A 9 1.74 -24.89 -3.08
C SER A 9 0.45 -24.24 -3.59
N ASP A 10 -0.11 -23.26 -2.87
CA ASP A 10 -1.33 -22.58 -3.28
C ASP A 10 -1.06 -21.51 -4.36
N VAL A 11 0.19 -21.04 -4.51
CA VAL A 11 0.55 -19.89 -5.36
C VAL A 11 0.13 -20.09 -6.82
N ALA A 12 0.30 -21.29 -7.37
CA ALA A 12 -0.12 -21.60 -8.74
C ALA A 12 -1.62 -21.36 -8.92
N ARG A 13 -2.45 -21.89 -8.01
CA ARG A 13 -3.90 -21.72 -8.05
C ARG A 13 -4.32 -20.27 -7.81
N LEU A 14 -3.62 -19.55 -6.93
CA LEU A 14 -3.88 -18.13 -6.69
C LEU A 14 -3.58 -17.27 -7.93
N LYS A 15 -2.51 -17.57 -8.66
CA LYS A 15 -2.19 -16.91 -9.94
C LYS A 15 -3.26 -17.15 -11.00
N GLU A 16 -3.78 -18.37 -11.12
CA GLU A 16 -4.91 -18.64 -12.02
C GLU A 16 -6.14 -17.80 -11.67
N ILE A 17 -6.49 -17.70 -10.37
CA ILE A 17 -7.61 -16.87 -9.91
C ILE A 17 -7.35 -15.40 -10.23
N TYR A 18 -6.12 -14.94 -10.05
CA TYR A 18 -5.68 -13.58 -10.31
C TYR A 18 -5.82 -13.19 -11.79
N GLU A 19 -5.28 -14.03 -12.67
CA GLU A 19 -5.29 -13.84 -14.12
C GLU A 19 -6.71 -13.85 -14.70
N LEU A 20 -7.57 -14.77 -14.22
CA LEU A 20 -8.98 -14.83 -14.64
C LEU A 20 -9.78 -13.57 -14.31
N ARG A 21 -9.37 -12.81 -13.29
CA ARG A 21 -10.03 -11.56 -12.91
C ARG A 21 -9.52 -10.35 -13.68
N GLY A 22 -8.39 -10.45 -14.37
CA GLY A 22 -7.80 -9.35 -15.13
C GLY A 22 -7.41 -8.17 -14.24
N PHE A 23 -6.93 -8.45 -13.03
CA PHE A 23 -6.47 -7.40 -12.13
C PHE A 23 -5.22 -6.70 -12.70
N GLU A 24 -5.20 -5.37 -12.65
CA GLU A 24 -4.11 -4.55 -13.22
C GLU A 24 -2.94 -4.31 -12.25
N TRP A 25 -3.06 -4.74 -11.00
CA TRP A 25 -1.99 -4.59 -10.01
C TRP A 25 -0.97 -5.75 -10.11
N GLU A 26 0.03 -5.75 -9.24
CA GLU A 26 0.95 -6.89 -9.12
C GLU A 26 0.36 -7.92 -8.14
N PHE A 27 0.37 -9.21 -8.52
CA PHE A 27 0.03 -10.27 -7.57
C PHE A 27 1.00 -10.22 -6.37
N PRO A 28 0.51 -10.14 -5.12
CA PRO A 28 1.38 -9.96 -3.96
C PRO A 28 2.34 -11.14 -3.80
N LYS A 29 3.60 -10.83 -3.51
CA LYS A 29 4.58 -11.85 -3.15
C LYS A 29 4.30 -12.38 -1.75
N MET A 30 4.34 -13.71 -1.59
CA MET A 30 3.93 -14.35 -0.34
C MET A 30 4.82 -13.96 0.84
N GLU A 31 6.11 -13.76 0.58
CA GLU A 31 7.13 -13.34 1.54
C GLU A 31 6.96 -11.89 2.02
N GLU A 32 6.24 -11.04 1.28
CA GLU A 32 5.96 -9.65 1.67
C GLU A 32 4.71 -9.54 2.56
N LEU A 33 3.96 -10.64 2.72
CA LEU A 33 2.71 -10.67 3.48
C LEU A 33 2.94 -10.97 4.96
N ILE A 34 2.40 -10.12 5.83
CA ILE A 34 2.35 -10.36 7.28
C ILE A 34 1.19 -11.27 7.70
N ALA A 35 0.22 -11.47 6.81
CA ALA A 35 -0.82 -12.48 6.96
C ALA A 35 -1.29 -12.94 5.58
N ALA A 36 -1.45 -14.25 5.41
CA ALA A 36 -1.89 -14.86 4.16
C ALA A 36 -2.75 -16.09 4.47
N TYR A 37 -4.02 -16.05 4.09
CA TYR A 37 -4.99 -17.10 4.35
C TYR A 37 -5.78 -17.44 3.10
N VAL A 38 -6.11 -18.71 2.96
CA VAL A 38 -6.98 -19.23 1.90
C VAL A 38 -8.23 -19.85 2.50
N PHE A 39 -9.34 -19.75 1.76
CA PHE A 39 -10.52 -20.58 1.97
C PHE A 39 -10.47 -21.72 0.95
N VAL A 40 -10.67 -22.94 1.44
CA VAL A 40 -10.66 -24.16 0.61
C VAL A 40 -11.99 -24.89 0.71
N ASP A 41 -12.39 -25.52 -0.40
CA ASP A 41 -13.56 -26.40 -0.45
C ASP A 41 -13.31 -27.77 0.21
N ASP A 42 -14.24 -28.71 0.07
CA ASP A 42 -14.12 -30.05 0.66
C ASP A 42 -13.05 -30.92 -0.03
N ALA A 43 -12.60 -30.54 -1.23
CA ALA A 43 -11.50 -31.18 -1.96
C ALA A 43 -10.14 -30.50 -1.72
N ASP A 44 -10.04 -29.63 -0.71
CA ASP A 44 -8.88 -28.77 -0.40
C ASP A 44 -8.48 -27.83 -1.56
N ARG A 45 -9.38 -27.57 -2.51
CA ARG A 45 -9.12 -26.62 -3.60
C ARG A 45 -9.26 -25.19 -3.09
N VAL A 46 -8.25 -24.36 -3.36
CA VAL A 46 -8.29 -22.93 -3.05
C VAL A 46 -9.33 -22.22 -3.93
N VAL A 47 -10.26 -21.53 -3.25
CA VAL A 47 -11.33 -20.76 -3.88
C VAL A 47 -11.30 -19.27 -3.55
N MET A 48 -10.72 -18.88 -2.40
CA MET A 48 -10.56 -17.47 -2.01
C MET A 48 -9.25 -17.25 -1.26
N PHE A 49 -8.78 -16.00 -1.27
CA PHE A 49 -7.56 -15.57 -0.62
C PHE A 49 -7.73 -14.22 0.05
N ALA A 50 -7.11 -14.06 1.22
CA ALA A 50 -6.94 -12.78 1.89
C ALA A 50 -5.49 -12.64 2.36
N GLY A 51 -4.85 -11.56 1.91
CA GLY A 51 -3.47 -11.21 2.27
C GLY A 51 -3.39 -9.82 2.89
N ALA A 52 -2.41 -9.60 3.76
CA ALA A 52 -2.07 -8.29 4.32
C ALA A 52 -0.56 -8.03 4.19
N VAL A 53 -0.20 -6.83 3.77
CA VAL A 53 1.19 -6.31 3.76
C VAL A 53 1.38 -5.31 4.89
N ALA A 54 2.57 -5.26 5.49
CA ALA A 54 2.93 -4.19 6.40
C ALA A 54 3.20 -2.89 5.62
N MET A 55 2.55 -1.79 6.02
CA MET A 55 2.77 -0.46 5.43
C MET A 55 2.79 0.61 6.50
N ALA A 56 3.71 1.55 6.38
CA ALA A 56 3.78 2.72 7.24
C ALA A 56 2.81 3.80 6.72
N CYS A 57 1.74 4.08 7.48
CA CYS A 57 0.82 5.16 7.13
C CYS A 57 1.43 6.52 7.49
N THR A 58 1.72 7.34 6.49
CA THR A 58 2.35 8.65 6.61
C THR A 58 1.29 9.75 6.56
N THR A 59 1.40 10.72 7.46
CA THR A 59 0.59 11.94 7.45
C THR A 59 1.50 13.14 7.26
N LEU A 60 1.17 13.98 6.29
CA LEU A 60 1.91 15.19 5.97
C LEU A 60 1.02 16.39 6.25
N LEU A 61 1.56 17.36 6.99
CA LEU A 61 0.89 18.61 7.29
C LEU A 61 1.88 19.75 7.05
N ALA A 62 1.44 20.78 6.32
CA ALA A 62 2.23 21.96 6.06
C ALA A 62 1.41 23.20 6.39
N ASP A 63 2.02 24.17 7.09
CA ASP A 63 1.45 25.49 7.26
C ASP A 63 1.55 26.25 5.93
N SER A 64 0.41 26.54 5.32
CA SER A 64 0.34 27.24 4.03
C SER A 64 0.71 28.72 4.12
N SER A 65 0.68 29.30 5.32
CA SER A 65 1.00 30.71 5.58
C SER A 65 2.50 30.95 5.82
N TRP A 66 3.24 29.90 6.19
CA TRP A 66 4.66 30.04 6.51
C TRP A 66 5.54 30.10 5.26
N SER A 67 6.37 31.14 5.18
CA SER A 67 7.42 31.34 4.18
C SER A 67 6.94 31.27 2.72
N THR A 68 7.85 31.07 1.76
CA THR A 68 7.51 30.93 0.33
C THR A 68 7.27 29.46 -0.04
N PRO A 69 6.54 29.18 -1.14
CA PRO A 69 6.32 27.81 -1.62
C PRO A 69 7.60 26.99 -1.78
N ARG A 70 8.71 27.62 -2.18
CA ARG A 70 10.02 26.95 -2.34
C ARG A 70 10.57 26.46 -1.00
N TRP A 71 10.49 27.28 0.04
CA TRP A 71 10.97 26.91 1.38
C TRP A 71 10.09 25.85 2.02
N ARG A 72 8.75 25.96 1.90
CA ARG A 72 7.83 24.91 2.37
C ARG A 72 8.10 23.56 1.73
N LEU A 73 8.36 23.58 0.44
CA LEU A 73 8.70 22.38 -0.29
C LEU A 73 10.02 21.77 0.18
N GLN A 74 11.05 22.58 0.40
CA GLN A 74 12.32 22.09 0.91
C GLN A 74 12.15 21.45 2.29
N ALA A 75 11.45 22.12 3.21
CA ALA A 75 11.13 21.58 4.52
C ALA A 75 10.34 20.26 4.41
N LEU A 76 9.38 20.18 3.48
CA LEU A 76 8.63 18.96 3.24
C LEU A 76 9.52 17.82 2.72
N ALA A 77 10.52 18.10 1.89
CA ALA A 77 11.49 17.12 1.43
C ALA A 77 12.32 16.57 2.61
N GLU A 78 12.84 17.46 3.46
CA GLU A 78 13.61 17.08 4.66
C GLU A 78 12.78 16.19 5.60
N LEU A 79 11.48 16.47 5.75
CA LEU A 79 10.57 15.63 6.52
C LEU A 79 10.35 14.24 5.88
N HIS A 80 10.26 14.15 4.54
CA HIS A 80 10.15 12.85 3.86
C HIS A 80 11.37 11.99 4.14
N ASP A 81 12.58 12.56 3.98
CA ASP A 81 13.83 11.83 4.19
C ASP A 81 13.96 11.35 5.64
N ALA A 82 13.63 12.20 6.61
CA ALA A 82 13.68 11.85 8.02
C ALA A 82 12.70 10.72 8.37
N VAL A 83 11.46 10.79 7.90
CA VAL A 83 10.44 9.75 8.13
C VAL A 83 10.82 8.46 7.39
N GLU A 84 11.32 8.54 6.16
CA GLU A 84 11.75 7.38 5.37
C GLU A 84 12.85 6.60 6.10
N LEU A 85 13.85 7.30 6.64
CA LEU A 85 14.92 6.68 7.42
C LEU A 85 14.37 5.94 8.64
N GLU A 86 13.43 6.54 9.37
CA GLU A 86 12.85 5.94 10.57
C GLU A 86 12.00 4.70 10.25
N ILE A 87 11.17 4.74 9.20
CA ILE A 87 10.34 3.59 8.84
C ILE A 87 11.19 2.44 8.28
N LYS A 88 12.26 2.74 7.53
CA LYS A 88 13.23 1.74 7.07
C LYS A 88 13.91 1.04 8.24
N ALA A 89 14.35 1.80 9.25
CA ALA A 89 14.96 1.24 10.45
C ALA A 89 13.99 0.32 11.23
N LYS A 90 12.68 0.53 11.10
CA LYS A 90 11.62 -0.33 11.67
C LYS A 90 11.24 -1.52 10.76
N GLY A 91 11.92 -1.71 9.64
CA GLY A 91 11.70 -2.83 8.73
C GLY A 91 10.55 -2.64 7.73
N PHE A 92 9.99 -1.43 7.62
CA PHE A 92 8.99 -1.15 6.58
C PHE A 92 9.67 -0.93 5.23
N THR A 93 9.13 -1.57 4.20
CA THR A 93 9.57 -1.41 2.81
C THR A 93 8.59 -0.55 2.00
N ARG A 94 7.45 -0.17 2.58
CA ARG A 94 6.38 0.57 1.91
C ARG A 94 5.73 1.61 2.82
N GLY A 95 5.51 2.79 2.28
CA GLY A 95 4.70 3.85 2.86
C GLY A 95 3.36 3.99 2.15
N LEU A 96 2.33 4.44 2.88
CA LEU A 96 1.03 4.82 2.34
C LEU A 96 0.66 6.19 2.88
N ALA A 97 0.12 7.07 2.04
CA ALA A 97 -0.45 8.34 2.48
C ALA A 97 -1.86 8.50 1.93
N PHE A 98 -2.76 9.01 2.77
CA PHE A 98 -4.11 9.40 2.35
C PHE A 98 -4.12 10.90 2.08
N ILE A 99 -4.50 11.27 0.86
CA ILE A 99 -4.54 12.67 0.42
C ILE A 99 -5.93 12.97 -0.10
N GLN A 100 -6.47 14.13 0.29
CA GLN A 100 -7.78 14.58 -0.20
C GLN A 100 -7.77 14.72 -1.73
N PRO A 101 -8.85 14.35 -2.44
CA PRO A 101 -8.88 14.36 -3.90
C PRO A 101 -8.48 15.71 -4.53
N ASP A 102 -8.94 16.82 -3.97
CA ASP A 102 -8.62 18.15 -4.52
C ASP A 102 -7.16 18.56 -4.29
N LEU A 103 -6.57 18.11 -3.17
CA LEU A 103 -5.13 18.28 -2.94
C LEU A 103 -4.32 17.39 -3.89
N ALA A 104 -4.76 16.15 -4.14
CA ALA A 104 -4.12 15.25 -5.10
C ALA A 104 -4.12 15.84 -6.53
N LYS A 105 -5.21 16.49 -6.96
CA LYS A 105 -5.27 17.17 -8.27
C LYS A 105 -4.22 18.29 -8.40
N ARG A 106 -3.95 19.03 -7.32
CA ARG A 106 -3.06 20.20 -7.32
C ARG A 106 -1.60 19.87 -7.02
N PHE A 107 -1.37 18.88 -6.16
CA PHE A 107 -0.05 18.56 -5.59
C PHE A 107 0.43 17.15 -5.93
N GLY A 108 -0.41 16.29 -6.52
CA GLY A 108 -0.08 14.90 -6.86
C GLY A 108 1.10 14.75 -7.81
N SER A 109 1.21 15.64 -8.80
CA SER A 109 2.36 15.65 -9.72
C SER A 109 3.69 15.87 -8.99
N ARG A 110 3.66 16.65 -7.90
CA ARG A 110 4.83 16.94 -7.08
C ARG A 110 5.16 15.79 -6.15
N LEU A 111 4.14 15.14 -5.56
CA LEU A 111 4.33 13.92 -4.78
C LEU A 111 5.08 12.85 -5.58
N SER A 112 4.70 12.67 -6.85
CA SER A 112 5.39 11.72 -7.73
C SER A 112 6.78 12.18 -8.14
N ARG A 113 6.91 13.39 -8.70
CA ARG A 113 8.19 13.85 -9.28
C ARG A 113 9.27 14.19 -8.25
N ALA A 114 8.88 14.68 -7.08
CA ALA A 114 9.84 15.16 -6.07
C ALA A 114 10.08 14.16 -4.95
N PHE A 115 9.12 13.29 -4.64
CA PHE A 115 9.22 12.39 -3.47
C PHE A 115 8.97 10.91 -3.82
N GLY A 116 8.80 10.57 -5.10
CA GLY A 116 8.69 9.18 -5.55
C GLY A 116 7.36 8.49 -5.22
N TRP A 117 6.33 9.23 -4.78
CA TRP A 117 5.02 8.63 -4.54
C TRP A 117 4.39 8.15 -5.85
N VAL A 118 3.79 6.96 -5.80
CA VAL A 118 3.01 6.42 -6.91
C VAL A 118 1.53 6.64 -6.61
N SER A 119 0.80 7.25 -7.56
CA SER A 119 -0.64 7.44 -7.41
C SER A 119 -1.36 6.08 -7.45
N GLY A 120 -2.21 5.82 -6.46
CA GLY A 120 -3.23 4.80 -6.60
C GLY A 120 -4.26 5.30 -7.62
N ASN A 121 -4.23 4.79 -8.86
CA ASN A 121 -5.07 5.19 -10.01
C ASN A 121 -6.60 5.25 -9.72
N GLY A 122 -7.10 6.24 -8.99
CA GLY A 122 -8.53 6.49 -8.76
C GLY A 122 -9.27 5.44 -7.93
N TRP A 123 -8.56 4.55 -7.24
CA TRP A 123 -9.17 3.44 -6.50
C TRP A 123 -9.93 3.91 -5.26
N ALA A 124 -11.09 3.32 -5.02
CA ALA A 124 -11.83 3.52 -3.78
C ALA A 124 -11.06 2.86 -2.63
N HIS A 125 -10.55 3.65 -1.70
CA HIS A 125 -9.94 3.15 -0.47
C HIS A 125 -11.02 2.85 0.55
N TRP A 126 -10.98 1.64 1.12
CA TRP A 126 -11.86 1.21 2.20
C TRP A 126 -11.01 0.83 3.40
N HIS A 127 -11.39 1.28 4.59
CA HIS A 127 -10.71 0.96 5.82
C HIS A 127 -11.68 0.26 6.79
N ARG A 128 -11.16 -0.71 7.54
CA ARG A 128 -11.86 -1.31 8.68
C ARG A 128 -10.97 -1.18 9.91
N LYS A 129 -11.56 -0.84 11.05
CA LYS A 129 -10.85 -0.96 12.33
C LYS A 129 -10.72 -2.44 12.67
N VAL A 130 -9.52 -2.87 13.02
CA VAL A 130 -9.29 -4.17 13.65
C VAL A 130 -9.47 -3.96 15.16
N LYS A 131 -10.22 -4.84 15.82
CA LYS A 131 -10.42 -4.80 17.27
C LYS A 131 -9.36 -5.63 17.99
#